data_AF-A0A8S3Q0A9-F1
#
_entry.id   AF-A0A8S3Q0A9-F1
#
_cell.length_a   1.000
_cell.length_b   1.000
_cell.length_c   1.000
_cell.angle_alpha   90.00
_cell.angle_beta   90.00
_cell.angle_gamma   90.00
#
_symmetry.space_group_name_H-M   'P 1'
#
loop_
_entity.id
_entity.type
_entity.pdbx_description
1 polymer ?
#
loop_
_entity_poly.entity_id
_entity_poly.type
_entity_poly.pdbx_seq_one_letter_code
_entity_poly.pdbx_strand_id
1 'polypeptide(L)'
;MEGNNECSNVTSVLALEVTQEQRDAIYYFFAHNDWDFKEANYDQNNVNNSESNDHSENYHIEQDQESPECSYCLCRPCITDEQNRQMWWENENCAPHERNSFLRKDKFKRFWTNLFHRGVWNDPRYLRRKRDALKRDRPRRKYTYHRRDLIPKCVLELVRKWFPNPSCQEYMGHKWD
;
A
#
# COMPACT_ATOMS: atom_id res chain seq x y z
N MET A 1 8.25 -4.82 47.68
CA MET A 1 7.26 -3.86 47.15
C MET A 1 8.02 -2.54 47.08
N GLU A 2 8.37 -1.95 45.95
CA GLU A 2 7.87 -2.04 44.57
C GLU A 2 9.07 -1.97 43.62
N GLY A 3 9.00 -2.68 42.49
CA GLY A 3 10.03 -2.70 41.46
C GLY A 3 9.75 -1.66 40.38
N ASN A 4 10.73 -0.80 40.11
CA ASN A 4 10.73 0.13 38.99
C ASN A 4 10.96 -0.65 37.69
N ASN A 5 9.92 -0.78 36.87
CA ASN A 5 10.05 -1.18 35.47
C ASN A 5 10.17 0.09 34.62
N GLU A 6 11.40 0.50 34.30
CA GLU A 6 11.64 1.41 33.19
C GLU A 6 11.35 0.68 31.88
N CYS A 7 10.29 1.12 31.20
CA CYS A 7 9.93 0.63 29.88
C CYS A 7 10.91 1.23 28.87
N SER A 8 11.95 0.48 28.53
CA SER A 8 12.89 0.84 27.47
C SER A 8 12.16 0.90 26.12
N ASN A 9 11.84 2.11 25.66
CA ASN A 9 11.39 2.35 24.29
C ASN A 9 12.53 1.96 23.33
N VAL A 10 12.45 0.76 22.76
CA VAL A 10 13.36 0.36 21.67
C VAL A 10 12.89 1.06 20.41
N THR A 11 13.38 2.28 20.19
CA THR A 11 13.30 2.94 18.87
C THR A 11 14.14 2.13 17.90
N SER A 12 13.50 1.40 16.99
CA SER A 12 14.20 0.75 15.87
C SER A 12 14.75 1.83 14.95
N VAL A 13 16.08 1.94 14.90
CA VAL A 13 16.78 2.88 14.02
C VAL A 13 16.96 2.18 12.68
N LEU A 14 16.23 2.65 11.66
CA LEU A 14 16.47 2.24 10.27
C LEU A 14 17.65 3.05 9.73
N ALA A 15 18.76 2.39 9.43
CA ALA A 15 19.92 3.01 8.80
C ALA A 15 19.91 2.74 7.29
N LEU A 16 20.22 3.76 6.49
CA LEU A 16 20.35 3.67 5.04
C LEU A 16 21.79 4.02 4.67
N GLU A 17 22.49 3.09 4.02
CA GLU A 17 23.80 3.38 3.44
C GLU A 17 23.59 4.03 2.06
N VAL A 18 24.16 5.22 1.88
CA VAL A 18 23.95 6.04 0.69
C VAL A 18 25.27 6.60 0.20
N THR A 19 25.36 6.84 -1.11
CA THR A 19 26.46 7.62 -1.69
C THR A 19 26.35 9.08 -1.26
N GLN A 20 27.44 9.86 -1.40
CA GLN A 20 27.42 11.29 -1.06
C GLN A 20 26.36 12.06 -1.87
N GLU A 21 26.20 11.74 -3.16
CA GLU A 21 25.19 12.37 -4.02
C GLU A 21 23.75 12.06 -3.56
N GLN A 22 23.49 10.81 -3.15
CA GLN A 22 22.21 10.40 -2.58
C GLN A 22 21.95 11.07 -1.22
N ARG A 23 22.99 11.18 -0.38
CA ARG A 23 22.93 11.92 0.88
C ARG A 23 22.51 13.35 0.61
N ASP A 24 23.22 14.06 -0.26
CA ASP A 24 22.91 15.46 -0.58
C ASP A 24 21.46 15.61 -1.10
N ALA A 25 21.01 14.71 -1.98
CA ALA A 25 19.63 14.70 -2.47
C ALA A 25 18.59 14.50 -1.35
N ILE A 26 18.85 13.59 -0.41
CA ILE A 26 17.99 13.37 0.77
C ILE A 26 17.97 14.64 1.63
N TYR A 27 19.12 15.26 1.88
CA TYR A 27 19.22 16.50 2.65
C TYR A 27 18.40 17.63 2.02
N TYR A 28 18.55 17.87 0.72
CA TYR A 28 17.76 18.89 0.02
C TYR A 28 16.26 18.59 0.05
N PHE A 29 15.89 17.31 -0.08
CA PHE A 29 14.49 16.90 -0.02
C PHE A 29 13.88 17.16 1.35
N PHE A 30 14.57 16.82 2.44
CA PHE A 30 14.06 17.03 3.80
C PHE A 30 14.01 18.52 4.17
N ALA A 31 15.04 19.29 3.79
CA ALA A 31 15.07 20.73 4.00
C ALA A 31 13.95 21.46 3.23
N HIS A 32 13.61 21.01 2.03
CA HIS A 32 12.49 21.59 1.27
C HIS A 32 11.12 21.36 1.94
N ASN A 33 10.99 20.30 2.73
CA ASN A 33 9.73 19.91 3.38
C ASN A 33 9.68 20.27 4.88
N ASP A 34 10.67 21.02 5.40
CA ASP A 34 10.81 21.36 6.82
C ASP A 34 10.75 20.12 7.74
N TRP A 35 11.34 19.01 7.31
CA TRP A 35 11.40 17.78 8.10
C TRP A 35 12.67 17.72 8.94
N ASP A 36 12.49 17.59 10.26
CA ASP A 36 13.60 17.35 11.19
C ASP A 36 14.14 15.92 11.05
N PHE A 37 15.46 15.77 11.00
CA PHE A 37 16.12 14.47 11.13
C PHE A 37 17.39 14.58 11.98
N LYS A 38 17.78 13.45 12.57
CA LYS A 38 19.00 13.32 13.39
C LYS A 38 19.97 12.41 12.67
N GLU A 39 21.19 12.90 12.44
CA GLU A 39 22.26 12.08 11.90
C GLU A 39 22.81 11.17 13.01
N ALA A 40 22.71 9.86 12.82
CA ALA A 40 23.28 8.89 13.75
C ALA A 40 24.75 8.63 13.36
N ASN A 41 25.69 8.98 14.23
CA ASN A 41 27.10 8.57 14.06
C ASN A 41 27.22 7.07 14.35
N TYR A 42 27.62 6.30 13.34
CA TYR A 42 27.85 4.86 13.50
C TYR A 42 29.34 4.61 13.77
N ASP A 43 29.69 4.28 15.02
CA ASP A 43 31.04 3.82 15.36
C ASP A 43 31.29 2.43 14.75
N GLN A 44 32.30 2.33 13.90
CA GLN A 44 32.63 1.18 13.02
C GLN A 44 33.06 -0.13 13.72
N ASN A 45 32.92 -0.28 15.03
CA ASN A 45 33.59 -1.36 15.78
C ASN A 45 32.75 -2.59 16.13
N ASN A 46 31.61 -2.84 15.46
CA ASN A 46 30.84 -4.05 15.75
C ASN A 46 30.26 -4.72 14.50
N VAL A 47 31.16 -5.16 13.61
CA VAL A 47 30.81 -6.09 12.53
C VAL A 47 31.09 -7.52 13.02
N ASN A 48 30.15 -8.08 13.77
CA ASN A 48 30.08 -9.52 13.91
C ASN A 48 29.15 -10.06 12.82
N ASN A 49 29.74 -10.87 11.94
CA ASN A 49 29.09 -11.69 10.93
C ASN A 49 27.77 -12.27 11.45
N SER A 50 26.67 -11.85 10.84
CA SER A 50 25.48 -12.66 10.74
C SER A 50 25.11 -12.68 9.27
N GLU A 51 25.29 -13.86 8.68
CA GLU A 51 24.75 -14.21 7.37
C GLU A 51 23.29 -13.74 7.33
N SER A 52 23.02 -12.78 6.45
CA SER A 52 21.71 -12.17 6.26
C SER A 52 20.78 -13.21 5.66
N ASN A 53 20.16 -14.00 6.53
CA ASN A 53 18.96 -14.72 6.21
C ASN A 53 17.90 -13.65 5.91
N ASP A 54 17.55 -13.50 4.62
CA ASP A 54 16.57 -12.57 4.07
C ASP A 54 15.17 -12.88 4.61
N HIS A 55 14.97 -12.53 5.87
CA HIS A 55 13.67 -12.31 6.48
C HIS A 55 13.43 -10.81 6.44
N SER A 56 13.14 -10.28 5.24
CA SER A 56 12.37 -9.05 5.14
C SER A 56 11.10 -9.25 5.98
N GLU A 57 11.10 -8.74 7.21
CA GLU A 57 9.91 -8.64 8.03
C GLU A 57 8.82 -8.02 7.15
N ASN A 58 7.74 -8.77 6.89
CA ASN A 58 6.68 -8.30 6.02
C ASN A 58 6.13 -7.00 6.61
N TYR A 59 6.48 -5.86 6.00
CA TYR A 59 6.02 -4.55 6.43
C TYR A 59 4.49 -4.55 6.50
N HIS A 60 3.98 -4.50 7.73
CA HIS A 60 2.57 -4.59 8.02
C HIS A 60 2.08 -3.23 8.51
N ILE A 61 1.00 -2.73 7.89
CA ILE A 61 0.33 -1.52 8.33
C ILE A 61 -0.84 -1.93 9.21
N GLU A 62 -0.77 -1.56 10.49
CA GLU A 62 -1.83 -1.82 11.47
C GLU A 62 -3.13 -1.12 11.08
N GLN A 63 -4.25 -1.72 11.46
CA GLN A 63 -5.57 -1.16 11.23
C GLN A 63 -6.15 -0.60 12.51
N ASP A 64 -6.78 0.56 12.41
CA ASP A 64 -7.45 1.22 13.52
C ASP A 64 -8.68 0.40 13.94
N GLN A 65 -8.70 -0.09 15.18
CA GLN A 65 -9.80 -0.92 15.67
C GLN A 65 -11.06 -0.11 16.03
N GLU A 66 -10.93 1.20 16.22
CA GLU A 66 -12.04 2.10 16.56
C GLU A 66 -12.82 2.53 15.31
N SER A 67 -12.15 2.54 14.16
CA SER A 67 -12.74 2.90 12.88
C SER A 67 -13.63 1.80 12.28
N PRO A 68 -14.73 2.17 11.58
CA PRO A 68 -15.59 1.20 10.92
C PRO A 68 -14.87 0.49 9.76
N GLU A 69 -15.11 -0.82 9.63
CA GLU A 69 -14.55 -1.62 8.54
C GLU A 69 -15.27 -1.36 7.22
N CYS A 70 -14.50 -1.10 6.16
CA CYS A 70 -15.05 -1.04 4.82
C CYS A 70 -15.43 -2.43 4.32
N SER A 71 -16.71 -2.61 3.97
CA SER A 71 -17.20 -3.86 3.41
C SER A 71 -16.50 -4.28 2.12
N TYR A 72 -15.89 -3.37 1.35
CA TYR A 72 -15.19 -3.68 0.10
C TYR A 72 -13.72 -4.04 0.27
N CYS A 73 -12.92 -3.17 0.91
CA CYS A 73 -11.49 -3.39 1.06
C CYS A 73 -11.08 -4.06 2.37
N LEU A 74 -12.02 -4.25 3.31
CA LEU A 74 -11.78 -4.86 4.62
C LEU A 74 -10.80 -4.08 5.51
N CYS A 75 -10.55 -2.81 5.17
CA CYS A 75 -9.70 -1.92 5.98
C CYS A 75 -10.53 -1.13 6.99
N ARG A 76 -9.91 -0.75 8.10
CA ARG A 76 -10.39 0.19 9.11
C ARG A 76 -9.42 1.38 9.27
N PRO A 77 -9.83 2.61 8.94
CA PRO A 77 -11.00 2.94 8.10
C PRO A 77 -10.79 2.44 6.66
N CYS A 78 -11.71 2.79 5.75
CA CYS A 78 -11.58 2.44 4.34
C CYS A 78 -10.20 2.85 3.77
N ILE A 79 -9.64 2.07 2.85
CA ILE A 79 -8.36 2.42 2.20
C ILE A 79 -8.43 3.70 1.38
N THR A 80 -9.64 4.13 1.02
CA THR A 80 -9.95 5.37 0.31
C THR A 80 -10.50 6.45 1.25
N ASP A 81 -10.40 6.25 2.56
CA ASP A 81 -10.72 7.27 3.56
C ASP A 81 -9.61 8.33 3.62
N GLU A 82 -9.97 9.57 3.95
CA GLU A 82 -9.03 10.69 4.03
C GLU A 82 -7.93 10.46 5.10
N GLN A 83 -8.23 9.70 6.16
CA GLN A 83 -7.23 9.30 7.15
C GLN A 83 -6.15 8.38 6.57
N ASN A 84 -6.47 7.67 5.48
CA ASN A 84 -5.52 6.84 4.73
C ASN A 84 -4.94 7.58 3.50
N ARG A 85 -5.17 8.89 3.35
CA ARG A 85 -4.69 9.68 2.21
C ARG A 85 -3.19 9.49 2.04
N GLN A 86 -2.77 9.29 0.79
CA GLN A 86 -1.37 9.15 0.44
C GLN A 86 -0.92 10.33 -0.42
N MET A 87 0.37 10.66 -0.38
CA MET A 87 0.96 11.77 -1.16
C MET A 87 0.73 11.66 -2.68
N TRP A 88 0.51 10.45 -3.18
CA TRP A 88 0.22 10.21 -4.61
C TRP A 88 -1.27 10.32 -4.96
N TRP A 89 -2.16 10.65 -4.02
CA TRP A 89 -3.57 10.85 -4.32
C TRP A 89 -3.78 12.11 -5.16
N GLU A 90 -4.83 12.10 -5.99
CA GLU A 90 -5.19 13.28 -6.76
C GLU A 90 -6.00 14.24 -5.90
N ASN A 91 -5.69 15.53 -6.01
CA ASN A 91 -6.45 16.58 -5.36
C ASN A 91 -7.71 16.95 -6.15
N GLU A 92 -7.67 16.76 -7.46
CA GLU A 92 -8.75 17.14 -8.38
C GLU A 92 -9.04 16.02 -9.40
N ASN A 93 -10.27 16.02 -9.92
CA ASN A 93 -10.66 15.08 -10.97
C ASN A 93 -10.17 15.58 -12.33
N CYS A 94 -9.53 14.70 -13.09
CA CYS A 94 -9.18 14.98 -14.48
C CYS A 94 -10.41 15.02 -15.38
N ALA A 95 -10.31 15.76 -16.48
CA ALA A 95 -11.28 15.69 -17.56
C ALA A 95 -11.31 14.27 -18.19
N PRO A 96 -12.45 13.82 -18.72
CA PRO A 96 -12.56 12.57 -19.46
C PRO A 96 -11.58 12.48 -20.63
N HIS A 97 -10.73 11.46 -20.66
CA HIS A 97 -9.73 11.26 -21.71
C HIS A 97 -9.28 9.80 -21.79
N GLU A 98 -8.99 9.28 -22.99
CA GLU A 98 -8.49 7.91 -23.19
C GLU A 98 -7.19 7.59 -22.40
N ARG A 99 -6.28 8.56 -22.26
CA ARG A 99 -5.02 8.43 -21.51
C ARG A 99 -5.24 8.14 -20.02
N ASN A 100 -6.41 8.48 -19.49
CA ASN A 100 -6.78 8.20 -18.10
C ASN A 100 -6.71 6.71 -17.79
N SER A 101 -6.86 5.83 -18.80
CA SER A 101 -6.67 4.39 -18.63
C SER A 101 -5.29 4.00 -18.13
N PHE A 102 -4.24 4.70 -18.54
CA PHE A 102 -2.88 4.49 -18.06
C PHE A 102 -2.73 4.95 -16.61
N LEU A 103 -3.21 6.16 -16.30
CA LEU A 103 -3.16 6.73 -14.95
C LEU A 103 -3.92 5.87 -13.93
N ARG A 104 -5.11 5.37 -14.30
CA ARG A 104 -5.86 4.43 -13.44
C ARG A 104 -5.07 3.16 -13.12
N LYS A 105 -4.37 2.59 -14.10
CA LYS A 105 -3.56 1.38 -13.88
C LYS A 105 -2.43 1.64 -12.88
N ASP A 106 -1.77 2.79 -12.96
CA ASP A 106 -0.76 3.19 -11.96
C ASP A 106 -1.37 3.28 -10.56
N LYS A 107 -2.49 4.01 -10.41
CA LYS A 107 -3.16 4.12 -9.09
C LYS A 107 -3.62 2.76 -8.56
N PHE A 108 -4.16 1.88 -9.41
CA PHE A 108 -4.55 0.53 -8.98
C PHE A 108 -3.38 -0.28 -8.45
N LYS A 109 -2.18 -0.15 -9.04
CA LYS A 109 -0.96 -0.81 -8.51
C LYS A 109 -0.60 -0.27 -7.12
N ARG A 110 -0.62 1.06 -6.94
CA ARG A 110 -0.31 1.69 -5.64
C ARG A 110 -1.29 1.30 -4.54
N PHE A 111 -2.59 1.28 -4.86
CA PHE A 111 -3.61 0.77 -3.95
C PHE A 111 -3.43 -0.73 -3.69
N TRP A 112 -3.06 -1.52 -4.69
CA TRP A 112 -2.83 -2.95 -4.51
C TRP A 112 -1.71 -3.21 -3.50
N THR A 113 -0.59 -2.48 -3.60
CA THR A 113 0.52 -2.57 -2.63
C THR A 113 0.08 -2.16 -1.22
N ASN A 114 -0.72 -1.10 -1.11
CA ASN A 114 -1.26 -0.66 0.18
C ASN A 114 -2.17 -1.70 0.85
N LEU A 115 -2.97 -2.42 0.05
CA LEU A 115 -3.81 -3.51 0.53
C LEU A 115 -3.01 -4.76 0.89
N PHE A 116 -1.90 -5.00 0.18
CA PHE A 116 -0.95 -6.07 0.50
C PHE A 116 -0.32 -5.86 1.89
N HIS A 117 0.21 -4.68 2.18
CA HIS A 117 0.77 -4.36 3.51
C HIS A 117 -0.26 -4.40 4.63
N ARG A 118 -1.56 -4.30 4.33
CA ARG A 118 -2.66 -4.44 5.29
C ARG A 118 -3.22 -5.86 5.39
N GLY A 119 -2.61 -6.83 4.71
CA GLY A 119 -2.99 -8.25 4.78
C GLY A 119 -4.29 -8.61 4.07
N VAL A 120 -4.90 -7.68 3.29
CA VAL A 120 -6.23 -7.88 2.70
C VAL A 120 -6.27 -9.07 1.75
N TRP A 121 -5.18 -9.33 1.04
CA TRP A 121 -5.09 -10.43 0.07
C TRP A 121 -5.06 -11.82 0.72
N ASN A 122 -4.74 -11.88 2.01
CA ASN A 122 -4.77 -13.10 2.81
C ASN A 122 -6.02 -13.22 3.69
N ASP A 123 -6.90 -12.19 3.73
CA ASP A 123 -8.13 -12.23 4.52
C ASP A 123 -9.09 -13.33 3.99
N PRO A 124 -9.60 -14.24 4.84
CA PRO A 124 -10.50 -15.32 4.43
C PRO A 124 -11.76 -14.84 3.68
N ARG A 125 -12.28 -13.66 4.01
CA ARG A 125 -13.45 -13.05 3.36
C ARG A 125 -13.08 -12.57 1.95
N TYR A 126 -11.90 -12.00 1.76
CA TYR A 126 -11.40 -11.65 0.43
C TYR A 126 -11.20 -12.90 -0.43
N LEU A 127 -10.54 -13.93 0.10
CA LEU A 127 -10.31 -15.19 -0.62
C LEU A 127 -11.61 -15.85 -1.07
N ARG A 128 -12.66 -15.76 -0.24
CA ARG A 128 -14.02 -16.22 -0.60
C ARG A 128 -14.59 -15.42 -1.77
N ARG A 129 -14.52 -14.09 -1.74
CA ARG A 129 -14.98 -13.22 -2.85
C ARG A 129 -14.25 -13.53 -4.16
N LYS A 130 -12.92 -13.71 -4.09
CA LYS A 130 -12.09 -14.06 -5.25
C LYS A 130 -12.50 -15.41 -5.85
N ARG A 131 -12.72 -16.42 -5.00
CA ARG A 131 -13.21 -17.74 -5.42
C ARG A 131 -14.59 -17.65 -6.09
N ASP A 132 -15.51 -16.89 -5.51
CA ASP A 132 -16.86 -16.76 -6.05
C ASP A 132 -16.86 -16.01 -7.40
N ALA A 133 -15.98 -15.01 -7.56
CA ALA A 133 -15.79 -14.33 -8.85
C ALA A 133 -15.23 -15.27 -9.93
N LEU A 134 -14.25 -16.11 -9.59
CA LEU A 134 -13.71 -17.13 -10.50
C LEU A 134 -14.76 -18.16 -10.93
N LYS A 135 -15.63 -18.58 -10.00
CA LYS A 135 -16.72 -19.53 -10.30
C LYS A 135 -17.76 -18.97 -11.27
N ARG A 136 -18.03 -17.65 -11.21
CA ARG A 136 -18.98 -16.98 -12.11
C ARG A 136 -18.44 -16.84 -13.53
N ASP A 137 -17.12 -16.79 -13.68
CA ASP A 137 -16.47 -16.67 -14.97
C ASP A 137 -16.45 -18.03 -15.68
N ARG A 138 -17.29 -18.20 -16.72
CA ARG A 138 -17.48 -19.48 -17.43
C ARG A 138 -16.18 -20.17 -17.84
N PRO A 139 -15.18 -19.49 -18.45
CA PRO A 139 -13.93 -20.12 -18.85
C PRO A 139 -13.11 -20.59 -17.65
N ARG A 140 -13.29 -19.94 -16.48
CA ARG A 140 -12.43 -20.13 -15.31
C ARG A 140 -13.08 -20.80 -14.12
N ARG A 141 -14.32 -21.27 -14.27
CA ARG A 141 -15.07 -21.98 -13.23
C ARG A 141 -14.32 -23.18 -12.62
N LYS A 142 -13.39 -23.78 -13.37
CA LYS A 142 -12.56 -24.91 -12.92
C LYS A 142 -11.31 -24.50 -12.12
N TYR A 143 -10.88 -23.24 -12.18
CA TYR A 143 -9.69 -22.79 -11.45
C TYR A 143 -10.02 -22.49 -9.99
N THR A 144 -9.23 -23.05 -9.09
CA THR A 144 -9.27 -22.76 -7.65
C THR A 144 -8.44 -21.54 -7.28
N TYR A 145 -7.49 -21.15 -8.14
CA TYR A 145 -6.53 -20.09 -7.92
C TYR A 145 -6.32 -19.26 -9.18
N HIS A 146 -6.02 -17.97 -8.99
CA HIS A 146 -5.62 -17.06 -10.05
C HIS A 146 -4.65 -15.99 -9.54
N ARG A 147 -3.61 -15.67 -10.32
CA ARG A 147 -2.53 -14.73 -9.93
C ARG A 147 -3.02 -13.29 -9.68
N ARG A 148 -4.01 -12.84 -10.44
CA ARG A 148 -4.57 -11.47 -10.33
C ARG A 148 -5.57 -11.36 -9.20
N ASP A 149 -5.53 -10.21 -8.54
CA ASP A 149 -6.42 -9.85 -7.45
C ASP A 149 -7.56 -8.93 -7.88
N LEU A 150 -8.64 -8.97 -7.11
CA LEU A 150 -9.81 -8.13 -7.33
C LEU A 150 -9.63 -6.83 -6.56
N ILE A 151 -9.38 -5.73 -7.29
CA ILE A 151 -9.36 -4.40 -6.71
C ILE A 151 -10.74 -4.08 -6.08
N PRO A 152 -10.81 -3.65 -4.81
CA PRO A 152 -12.06 -3.33 -4.12
C PRO A 152 -12.87 -2.23 -4.81
N LYS A 153 -14.20 -2.28 -4.64
CA LYS A 153 -15.12 -1.32 -5.25
C LYS A 153 -14.83 0.13 -4.84
N CYS A 154 -14.51 0.38 -3.57
CA CYS A 154 -14.15 1.72 -3.08
C CYS A 154 -12.97 2.32 -3.85
N VAL A 155 -11.92 1.52 -4.11
CA VAL A 155 -10.77 1.92 -4.93
C VAL A 155 -11.18 2.15 -6.39
N LEU A 156 -11.99 1.25 -6.96
CA LEU A 156 -12.48 1.41 -8.33
C LEU A 156 -13.25 2.72 -8.49
N GLU A 157 -14.15 3.04 -7.57
CA GLU A 157 -14.98 4.24 -7.60
C GLU A 157 -14.13 5.51 -7.46
N LEU A 158 -13.23 5.57 -6.48
CA LEU A 158 -12.36 6.73 -6.27
C LEU A 158 -11.45 6.98 -7.49
N VAL A 159 -10.76 5.96 -7.96
CA VAL A 159 -9.81 6.09 -9.08
C VAL A 159 -10.55 6.41 -10.39
N ARG A 160 -11.77 5.90 -10.60
CA ARG A 160 -12.59 6.24 -11.78
C ARG A 160 -13.18 7.64 -11.69
N LYS A 161 -13.43 8.15 -10.47
CA LYS A 161 -13.82 9.54 -10.22
C LYS A 161 -12.66 10.50 -10.56
N TRP A 162 -11.44 10.20 -10.13
CA TRP A 162 -10.25 10.99 -10.49
C TRP A 162 -9.94 10.96 -11.97
N PHE A 163 -10.13 9.82 -12.62
CA PHE A 163 -9.72 9.58 -13.99
C PHE A 163 -10.87 8.98 -14.82
N PRO A 164 -11.86 9.78 -15.22
CA PRO A 164 -13.03 9.28 -15.94
C PRO A 164 -12.71 8.79 -17.35
N ASN A 165 -13.51 7.85 -17.86
CA ASN A 165 -13.51 7.52 -19.28
C ASN A 165 -14.30 8.58 -20.08
N PRO A 166 -14.00 8.75 -21.38
CA PRO A 166 -14.90 9.44 -22.30
C PRO A 166 -16.31 8.82 -22.29
N SER A 167 -17.34 9.62 -22.56
CA SER A 167 -18.75 9.19 -22.52
C SER A 167 -19.07 8.03 -23.47
N CYS A 168 -18.32 7.89 -24.56
CA CYS A 168 -18.47 6.80 -25.54
C CYS A 168 -17.75 5.49 -25.14
N GLN A 169 -17.07 5.44 -23.99
CA GLN A 169 -16.21 4.32 -23.62
C GLN A 169 -16.55 3.73 -22.24
N GLU A 170 -17.06 2.51 -22.22
CA GLU A 170 -17.30 1.78 -20.97
C GLU A 170 -15.99 1.37 -20.27
N TYR A 171 -16.06 1.26 -18.94
CA TYR A 171 -14.93 0.73 -18.17
C TYR A 171 -14.79 -0.77 -18.41
N MET A 172 -13.60 -1.20 -18.83
CA MET A 172 -13.28 -2.61 -18.87
C MET A 172 -13.34 -3.22 -17.46
N GLY A 173 -13.98 -4.37 -17.37
CA GLY A 173 -14.02 -5.18 -16.15
C GLY A 173 -12.67 -5.82 -15.82
N HIS A 174 -12.66 -6.60 -14.74
CA HIS A 174 -11.48 -7.36 -14.35
C HIS A 174 -11.10 -8.37 -15.44
N LYS A 175 -9.88 -8.26 -15.96
CA LYS A 175 -9.31 -9.24 -16.87
C LYS A 175 -8.50 -10.25 -16.07
N TRP A 176 -8.83 -11.52 -16.21
CA TRP A 176 -8.06 -12.58 -15.58
C TRP A 176 -6.80 -12.93 -16.41
N ASP A 177 -6.79 -12.84 -17.74
CA ASP A 177 -5.61 -13.19 -18.59
C ASP A 177 -4.40 -12.26 -18.47
#